data_AF-A0A0K2W803-F1
#
_entry.id   AF-A0A0K2W803-F1
#
_cell.length_a   1.000
_cell.length_b   1.000
_cell.length_c   1.000
_cell.angle_alpha   90.00
_cell.angle_beta   90.00
_cell.angle_gamma   90.00
#
_symmetry.space_group_name_H-M   'P 1'
#
loop_
_entity.id
_entity.type
_entity.pdbx_description
1 polymer ?
#
loop_
_entity_poly.entity_id
_entity_poly.type
_entity_poly.pdbx_seq_one_letter_code
_entity_poly.pdbx_strand_id
1 'polypeptide(L)'
;LKMIAPGKVYRRDTDDATHSHQFHQVEGMVVGENITMADLKGTLLAIMQELFGEKHQIRLRPSYFPFTEPSVEVDVSWDPVTPDTKPEDIKWIEVLGAGMTHPNVLKMDGVDPEKYS
;
A
#
# COMPACT_ATOMS: atom_id res chain seq x y z
N LEU A 1 -6.76 -2.01 -16.29
CA LEU A 1 -6.09 -0.73 -15.95
C LEU A 1 -4.83 -1.03 -15.13
N LYS A 2 -3.72 -0.34 -15.38
CA LYS A 2 -2.54 -0.31 -14.50
C LYS A 2 -2.00 1.11 -14.51
N MET A 3 -1.98 1.78 -13.37
CA MET A 3 -1.60 3.19 -13.29
C MET A 3 -0.87 3.53 -12.00
N ILE A 4 -0.04 4.57 -12.09
CA ILE A 4 0.63 5.23 -10.97
C ILE A 4 0.34 6.73 -11.10
N ALA A 5 -0.03 7.37 -9.99
CA ALA A 5 -0.41 8.78 -9.93
C ALA A 5 0.43 9.52 -8.87
N PRO A 6 1.60 10.07 -9.24
CA PRO A 6 2.36 10.95 -8.36
C PRO A 6 1.78 12.37 -8.39
N GLY A 7 1.74 13.04 -7.25
CA GLY A 7 1.19 14.40 -7.20
C GLY A 7 1.44 15.13 -5.90
N LYS A 8 1.23 16.45 -5.96
CA LYS A 8 1.09 17.30 -4.78
C LYS A 8 -0.32 17.18 -4.23
N VAL A 9 -0.41 16.94 -2.93
CA VAL A 9 -1.66 16.82 -2.18
C VAL A 9 -1.64 17.80 -1.01
N TYR A 10 -2.83 18.14 -0.52
CA TYR A 10 -3.01 19.16 0.49
C TYR A 10 -3.88 18.61 1.62
N ARG A 11 -3.48 18.87 2.86
CA ARG A 11 -4.24 18.57 4.07
C ARG A 11 -4.27 19.79 4.97
N ARG A 12 -5.29 19.86 5.81
CA ARG A 12 -5.43 20.94 6.80
C ARG A 12 -4.63 20.62 8.07
N ASP A 13 -3.38 20.22 7.88
CA ASP A 13 -2.45 19.93 8.97
C ASP A 13 -1.68 21.22 9.33
N THR A 14 -1.36 21.40 10.60
CA THR A 14 -0.50 22.52 11.02
C THR A 14 0.94 22.12 10.77
N ASP A 15 1.72 22.99 10.13
CA ASP A 15 3.13 22.70 9.87
C ASP A 15 3.89 22.53 11.19
N ASP A 16 4.52 21.36 11.36
CA ASP A 16 5.34 20.99 12.50
C ASP A 16 6.52 20.09 12.06
N ALA A 17 7.23 19.47 13.02
CA ALA A 17 8.39 18.65 12.71
C ALA A 17 8.07 17.38 11.89
N THR A 18 6.81 16.96 11.85
CA THR A 18 6.33 15.70 11.27
C THR A 18 5.22 15.89 10.23
N HIS A 19 4.66 17.10 10.09
CA HIS A 19 3.56 17.40 9.18
C HIS A 19 3.81 18.66 8.35
N SER A 20 3.31 18.62 7.13
CA SER A 20 3.25 19.77 6.22
C SER A 20 1.87 19.80 5.58
N HIS A 21 1.23 20.98 5.53
CA HIS A 21 -0.07 21.19 4.87
C HIS A 21 -0.04 20.84 3.37
N GLN A 22 1.14 20.89 2.74
CA GLN A 22 1.39 20.44 1.38
C GLN A 22 2.49 19.38 1.36
N PHE A 23 2.23 18.25 0.72
CA PHE A 23 3.20 17.16 0.57
C PHE A 23 2.98 16.41 -0.74
N HIS A 24 3.79 15.41 -1.01
CA HIS A 24 3.70 14.60 -2.22
C HIS A 24 3.27 13.18 -1.86
N GLN A 25 2.35 12.63 -2.65
CA GLN A 25 1.98 11.22 -2.59
C GLN A 25 2.08 10.60 -3.96
N VAL A 26 2.23 9.28 -3.94
CA VAL A 26 2.12 8.43 -5.12
C VAL A 26 1.10 7.35 -4.81
N GLU A 27 0.05 7.28 -5.62
CA GLU A 27 -0.95 6.22 -5.54
C GLU A 27 -0.80 5.27 -6.71
N GLY A 28 -1.15 4.00 -6.51
CA GLY A 28 -1.14 2.97 -7.53
C GLY A 28 -2.49 2.26 -7.59
N MET A 29 -2.94 1.94 -8.80
CA MET A 29 -4.18 1.21 -9.02
C MET A 29 -4.01 0.19 -10.16
N VAL A 30 -4.41 -1.04 -9.88
CA VAL A 30 -4.53 -2.10 -10.87
C VAL A 30 -5.97 -2.58 -10.83
N VAL A 31 -6.63 -2.58 -11.99
CA VAL A 31 -7.95 -3.19 -12.17
C VAL A 31 -7.86 -4.21 -13.29
N GLY A 32 -8.23 -5.44 -13.00
CA GLY A 32 -8.13 -6.55 -13.95
C GLY A 32 -9.03 -7.72 -13.58
N GLU A 33 -9.09 -8.71 -14.46
CA GLU A 33 -9.77 -9.96 -14.14
C GLU A 33 -8.87 -10.79 -13.21
N ASN A 34 -9.45 -11.36 -12.14
CA ASN A 34 -8.76 -12.23 -11.18
C ASN A 34 -7.59 -11.57 -10.42
N ILE A 35 -7.64 -10.27 -10.13
CA ILE A 35 -6.65 -9.63 -9.24
C ILE A 35 -6.97 -9.97 -7.80
N THR A 36 -5.97 -10.44 -7.06
CA THR A 36 -6.11 -10.93 -5.68
C THR A 36 -5.25 -10.16 -4.69
N MET A 37 -5.53 -10.35 -3.40
CA MET A 37 -4.70 -9.82 -2.32
C MET A 37 -3.25 -10.36 -2.38
N ALA A 38 -3.04 -11.54 -2.95
CA ALA A 38 -1.70 -12.10 -3.14
C ALA A 38 -0.90 -11.29 -4.18
N ASP A 39 -1.55 -10.85 -5.26
CA ASP A 39 -0.94 -9.99 -6.27
C ASP A 39 -0.56 -8.64 -5.67
N LEU A 40 -1.45 -8.06 -4.86
CA LEU A 40 -1.17 -6.83 -4.12
C LEU A 40 0.03 -7.01 -3.18
N LYS A 41 0.04 -8.07 -2.37
CA LYS A 41 1.16 -8.36 -1.45
C LYS A 41 2.49 -8.52 -2.20
N GLY A 42 2.50 -9.27 -3.30
CA GLY A 42 3.71 -9.47 -4.12
C GLY A 42 4.20 -8.16 -4.74
N THR A 43 3.29 -7.34 -5.25
CA THR A 43 3.61 -6.03 -5.83
C THR A 43 4.19 -5.09 -4.77
N LEU A 44 3.58 -5.02 -3.59
CA LEU A 44 4.08 -4.21 -2.48
C LEU A 44 5.47 -4.66 -2.03
N LEU A 45 5.69 -5.97 -1.91
CA LEU A 45 7.01 -6.51 -1.54
C LEU A 45 8.06 -6.12 -2.59
N ALA A 46 7.75 -6.26 -3.88
CA ALA A 46 8.66 -5.89 -4.96
C ALA A 46 9.00 -4.39 -4.92
N ILE A 47 8.01 -3.51 -4.70
CA ILE A 47 8.26 -2.06 -4.58
C ILE A 47 9.13 -1.75 -3.36
N MET A 48 8.84 -2.34 -2.20
CA MET A 48 9.64 -2.11 -1.00
C MET A 48 11.08 -2.61 -1.17
N GLN A 49 11.28 -3.74 -1.83
CA GLN A 49 12.61 -4.28 -2.12
C GLN A 49 13.38 -3.44 -3.14
N GLU A 50 12.70 -2.84 -4.12
CA GLU A 50 13.32 -1.91 -5.07
C GLU A 50 13.75 -0.61 -4.37
N LEU A 51 12.93 -0.09 -3.44
CA LEU A 51 13.19 1.17 -2.74
C LEU A 51 14.20 1.04 -1.60
N PHE A 52 14.12 -0.04 -0.81
CA PHE A 52 14.88 -0.22 0.43
C PHE A 52 15.93 -1.33 0.35
N GLY A 53 15.85 -2.22 -0.63
CA GLY A 53 16.79 -3.31 -0.88
C GLY A 53 16.17 -4.71 -0.76
N GLU A 54 16.71 -5.67 -1.51
CA GLU A 54 16.16 -7.02 -1.71
C GLU A 54 15.91 -7.84 -0.44
N LYS A 55 16.59 -7.51 0.66
CA LYS A 55 16.48 -8.24 1.93
C LYS A 55 15.41 -7.67 2.87
N HIS A 56 14.75 -6.58 2.50
CA HIS A 56 13.64 -6.06 3.29
C HIS A 56 12.38 -6.93 3.12
N GLN A 57 11.60 -7.00 4.19
CA GLN A 57 10.32 -7.73 4.24
C GLN A 57 9.18 -6.77 4.53
N ILE A 58 7.96 -7.19 4.20
CA ILE A 58 6.74 -6.44 4.51
C ILE A 58 5.85 -7.20 5.48
N ARG A 59 5.09 -6.45 6.27
CA ARG A 59 4.02 -6.94 7.14
C ARG A 59 2.74 -6.20 6.81
N LEU A 60 1.67 -6.97 6.54
CA LEU A 60 0.33 -6.42 6.32
C LEU A 60 -0.48 -6.52 7.60
N ARG A 61 -0.98 -5.40 8.10
CA ARG A 61 -1.89 -5.35 9.26
C ARG A 61 -3.28 -4.95 8.77
N PRO A 62 -4.36 -5.63 9.20
CA PRO A 62 -5.72 -5.19 8.88
C PRO A 62 -5.93 -3.74 9.32
N SER A 63 -6.52 -2.93 8.43
CA SER A 63 -6.88 -1.54 8.70
C SER A 63 -8.22 -1.22 8.02
N TYR A 64 -8.56 0.05 7.86
CA TYR A 64 -9.78 0.51 7.22
C TYR A 64 -9.54 1.75 6.36
N PHE A 65 -9.85 1.67 5.07
CA PHE A 65 -9.97 2.82 4.18
C PHE A 65 -11.31 2.74 3.43
N PRO A 66 -12.08 3.83 3.32
CA PRO A 66 -13.43 3.79 2.71
C PRO A 66 -13.48 3.31 1.26
N PHE A 67 -12.36 3.40 0.54
CA PHE A 67 -12.25 3.05 -0.88
C PHE A 67 -11.65 1.66 -1.14
N THR A 68 -11.31 0.89 -0.09
CA THR A 68 -10.81 -0.48 -0.21
C THR A 68 -11.49 -1.45 0.74
N GLU A 69 -11.68 -2.70 0.31
CA GLU A 69 -12.15 -3.80 1.15
C GLU A 69 -11.70 -5.16 0.57
N PRO A 70 -10.83 -5.94 1.26
CA PRO A 70 -10.19 -5.62 2.53
C PRO A 70 -9.11 -4.53 2.44
N SER A 71 -8.88 -3.85 3.56
CA SER A 71 -7.88 -2.78 3.75
C SER A 71 -6.72 -3.23 4.65
N VAL A 72 -5.51 -2.79 4.35
CA VAL A 72 -4.29 -3.09 5.12
C VAL A 72 -3.37 -1.88 5.26
N GLU A 73 -2.74 -1.76 6.43
CA GLU A 73 -1.51 -0.99 6.61
C GLU A 73 -0.31 -1.86 6.27
N VAL A 74 0.72 -1.23 5.69
CA VAL A 74 1.93 -1.90 5.23
C VAL A 74 3.11 -1.36 6.01
N ASP A 75 3.73 -2.26 6.77
CA ASP A 75 4.99 -1.99 7.44
C ASP A 75 6.15 -2.62 6.64
N VAL A 76 7.31 -1.97 6.64
CA VAL A 76 8.56 -2.54 6.13
C VAL A 76 9.52 -2.80 7.29
N SER A 77 10.38 -3.82 7.15
CA SER A 77 11.44 -4.06 8.13
C SER A 77 12.42 -2.88 8.15
N TRP A 78 12.79 -2.41 9.34
CA TRP A 78 13.75 -1.31 9.50
C TRP A 78 15.15 -1.71 9.02
N ASP A 79 15.57 -2.93 9.37
CA ASP A 79 16.82 -3.53 8.96
C ASP A 79 16.56 -4.66 7.93
N PRO A 80 17.57 -5.03 7.11
CA PRO A 80 17.53 -6.23 6.28
C PRO A 80 17.23 -7.50 7.08
N VAL A 81 16.30 -8.33 6.62
CA VAL A 81 15.98 -9.62 7.23
C VAL A 81 16.81 -10.72 6.57
N THR A 82 17.55 -11.49 7.36
CA THR A 82 18.34 -12.63 6.91
C THR A 82 17.79 -13.93 7.49
N PRO A 83 18.27 -15.11 7.04
CA PRO A 83 17.87 -16.39 7.63
C PRO A 83 18.16 -16.50 9.14
N ASP A 84 19.11 -15.72 9.66
CA ASP A 84 19.48 -15.69 11.08
C ASP A 84 18.66 -14.68 11.89
N THR A 85 17.88 -13.81 11.23
CA THR A 85 17.02 -12.83 11.89
C THR A 85 15.81 -13.54 12.48
N LYS A 86 15.66 -13.49 13.80
CA LYS A 86 14.47 -14.04 14.47
C LYS A 86 13.26 -13.13 14.22
N PRO A 87 12.05 -13.69 14.07
CA PRO A 87 10.84 -12.89 13.84
C PRO A 87 10.59 -11.79 14.88
N GLU A 88 10.90 -12.06 16.15
CA GLU A 88 10.74 -11.13 17.27
C GLU A 88 11.74 -9.95 17.26
N ASP A 89 12.88 -10.11 16.58
CA ASP A 89 13.92 -9.08 16.49
C ASP A 89 13.64 -8.09 15.34
N ILE A 90 12.67 -8.39 14.46
CA ILE A 90 12.33 -7.52 13.33
C ILE A 90 11.61 -6.28 13.85
N LYS A 91 12.25 -5.13 13.64
CA LYS A 91 11.63 -3.81 13.84
C LYS A 91 10.89 -3.40 12.58
N TRP A 92 9.73 -2.80 12.77
CA TRP A 92 8.81 -2.44 11.70
C TRP A 92 8.57 -0.93 11.71
N ILE A 93 8.47 -0.34 10.53
CA ILE A 93 8.00 1.02 10.33
C ILE A 93 6.86 1.02 9.31
N GLU A 94 5.77 1.69 9.65
CA GLU A 94 4.64 1.89 8.74
C GLU A 94 5.06 2.82 7.59
N VAL A 95 4.76 2.44 6.35
CA VAL A 95 5.17 3.20 5.16
C VAL A 95 4.02 3.58 4.24
N LEU A 96 2.93 2.81 4.19
CA LEU A 96 1.75 3.12 3.38
C LEU A 96 0.50 2.34 3.81
N GLY A 97 -0.66 2.75 3.27
CA GLY A 97 -1.90 1.97 3.27
C GLY A 97 -2.19 1.39 1.88
N ALA A 98 -2.84 0.22 1.84
CA ALA A 98 -3.23 -0.47 0.62
C ALA A 98 -4.50 -1.31 0.82
N GLY A 99 -5.07 -1.85 -0.25
CA GLY A 99 -6.19 -2.78 -0.17
C GLY A 99 -6.76 -3.13 -1.54
N MET A 100 -7.76 -4.00 -1.54
CA MET A 100 -8.52 -4.31 -2.75
C MET A 100 -9.55 -3.22 -3.01
N THR A 101 -9.67 -2.72 -4.24
CA THR A 101 -10.62 -1.66 -4.57
C THR A 101 -12.04 -2.05 -4.16
N HIS A 102 -12.72 -1.20 -3.39
CA HIS A 102 -14.07 -1.52 -2.94
C HIS A 102 -15.03 -1.61 -4.15
N PRO A 103 -15.91 -2.62 -4.23
CA PRO A 103 -16.88 -2.76 -5.31
C PRO A 103 -17.74 -1.52 -5.63
N ASN A 104 -17.96 -0.64 -4.65
CA ASN A 104 -18.74 0.58 -4.86
C ASN A 104 -17.96 1.61 -5.66
N VAL A 105 -16.63 1.69 -5.50
CA VAL A 105 -15.76 2.55 -6.32
C VAL A 105 -15.82 2.10 -7.77
N LEU A 106 -15.66 0.79 -8.02
CA LEU A 106 -15.75 0.22 -9.37
C LEU A 106 -17.12 0.50 -10.03
N LYS A 107 -18.22 0.28 -9.30
CA LYS A 107 -19.58 0.54 -9.79
C LYS A 107 -19.81 2.02 -10.15
N MET A 108 -19.28 2.95 -9.36
CA MET A 108 -19.42 4.38 -9.62
C MET A 108 -18.76 4.80 -10.94
N ASP A 109 -17.71 4.09 -11.36
CA ASP A 109 -16.99 4.32 -12.62
C ASP A 109 -17.43 3.37 -13.76
N GLY A 110 -18.55 2.66 -13.58
CA GLY A 110 -19.12 1.79 -14.62
C GLY A 110 -18.35 0.49 -14.86
N VAL A 111 -17.52 0.06 -13.90
CA VAL A 111 -16.78 -1.21 -13.93
C VAL A 111 -17.55 -2.28 -13.15
N ASP A 112 -17.76 -3.44 -13.76
CA ASP A 112 -18.44 -4.58 -13.12
C ASP A 112 -17.54 -5.29 -12.10
N PRO A 113 -17.82 -5.20 -10.78
CA PRO A 113 -16.98 -5.79 -9.75
C PRO A 113 -17.10 -7.31 -9.61
N GLU A 114 -18.07 -7.95 -10.28
CA GLU A 114 -18.14 -9.42 -10.35
C GLU A 114 -17.13 -9.96 -11.37
N LYS A 115 -16.68 -9.11 -12.30
CA LYS A 115 -15.73 -9.47 -13.36
C LYS A 115 -14.32 -8.92 -13.10
N TYR A 116 -14.25 -7.72 -12.52
CA TYR A 116 -12.99 -7.00 -12.32
C TYR A 116 -12.76 -6.69 -10.84
N SER A 117 -11.51 -6.76 -10.42
CA SER A 117 -11.04 -6.37 -9.09
C SER A 117 -9.85 -5.41 -9.18
#